data_AF-A0A078AU28-F1
#
_entry.id   AF-A0A078AU28-F1
#
_cell.length_a   1.000
_cell.length_b   1.000
_cell.length_c   1.000
_cell.angle_alpha   90.00
_cell.angle_beta   90.00
_cell.angle_gamma   90.00
#
_symmetry.space_group_name_H-M   'P 1'
#
loop_
_entity.id
_entity.type
_entity.pdbx_description
1 polymer ?
#
loop_
_entity_poly.entity_id
_entity_poly.type
_entity_poly.pdbx_seq_one_letter_code
_entity_poly.pdbx_strand_id
1 'polypeptide(L)'
;MKDEKINETLTEYANHIRRIWLTNINSPKEIKDKLPQDILNDLGKTYQVLDKSARQEGYKWIHYLWVENKQIIPNTITLFQNHGVIVRELKELKYFHDEKFQRQYQYYIQDIEAIVAASDLIRIVAVLELGGIYLDNDTQIWKWNYDIHYYFDFFGQYFKVLRTIQGINNSIFGAKPGHIILKKLLHYMALRFSQQFP
;
A
#
# COMPACT_ATOMS: atom_id res chain seq x y z
N MET A 1 -31.00 -11.87 -8.64
CA MET A 1 -31.01 -11.54 -7.20
C MET A 1 -29.59 -11.68 -6.71
N LYS A 2 -28.87 -10.57 -6.55
CA LYS A 2 -27.59 -10.56 -5.82
C LYS A 2 -27.99 -10.56 -4.33
N ASP A 3 -27.51 -11.52 -3.56
CA ASP A 3 -27.81 -11.65 -2.12
C ASP A 3 -27.39 -10.38 -1.36
N GLU A 4 -28.36 -9.53 -1.01
CA GLU A 4 -28.13 -8.21 -0.42
C GLU A 4 -27.43 -8.26 0.94
N LYS A 5 -27.54 -9.38 1.68
CA LYS A 5 -27.04 -9.48 3.07
C LYS A 5 -25.60 -10.00 3.23
N ILE A 6 -25.02 -10.64 2.21
CA ILE A 6 -23.60 -11.06 2.25
C ILE A 6 -22.67 -9.91 1.81
N ASN A 7 -23.23 -8.88 1.16
CA ASN A 7 -22.46 -7.80 0.55
C ASN A 7 -22.02 -6.70 1.52
N GLU A 8 -22.76 -6.35 2.57
CA GLU A 8 -22.46 -5.11 3.32
C GLU A 8 -21.08 -5.10 4.00
N THR A 9 -20.69 -6.18 4.67
CA THR A 9 -19.39 -6.26 5.37
C THR A 9 -18.20 -6.50 4.43
N LEU A 10 -18.43 -7.11 3.28
CA LEU A 10 -17.38 -7.34 2.27
C LEU A 10 -17.07 -6.07 1.48
N THR A 11 -18.06 -5.20 1.28
CA THR A 11 -17.92 -4.01 0.43
C THR A 11 -17.25 -2.83 1.16
N GLU A 12 -17.33 -2.77 2.48
CA GLU A 12 -16.78 -1.66 3.27
C GLU A 12 -15.24 -1.63 3.27
N TYR A 13 -14.59 -2.79 3.24
CA TYR A 13 -13.12 -2.88 3.30
C TYR A 13 -12.44 -3.04 1.92
N ALA A 14 -13.21 -3.46 0.91
CA ALA A 14 -12.69 -3.71 -0.44
C ALA A 14 -12.30 -2.43 -1.19
N ASN A 15 -12.86 -1.27 -0.81
CA ASN A 15 -12.81 -0.03 -1.59
C ASN A 15 -11.69 0.94 -1.20
N HIS A 16 -10.56 0.43 -0.70
CA HIS A 16 -9.45 1.25 -0.24
C HIS A 16 -8.19 1.06 -1.08
N ILE A 17 -7.64 2.17 -1.57
CA ILE A 17 -6.33 2.21 -2.23
C ILE A 17 -5.32 2.77 -1.24
N ARG A 18 -4.14 2.17 -1.17
CA ARG A 18 -3.08 2.54 -0.23
C ARG A 18 -1.78 2.72 -0.99
N ARG A 19 -1.15 3.86 -0.75
CA ARG A 19 0.22 4.15 -1.16
C ARG A 19 1.02 4.51 0.09
N ILE A 20 2.33 4.35 0.01
CA ILE A 20 3.24 4.62 1.13
C ILE A 20 4.34 5.55 0.65
N TRP A 21 4.61 6.60 1.41
CA TRP A 21 5.79 7.44 1.21
C TRP A 21 6.58 7.51 2.51
N LEU A 22 7.78 6.92 2.48
CA LEU A 22 8.75 6.96 3.58
C LEU A 22 9.94 7.79 3.15
N THR A 23 10.55 8.46 4.11
CA THR A 23 11.73 9.29 3.88
C THR A 23 12.60 9.32 5.13
N ASN A 24 13.86 9.68 4.99
CA ASN A 24 14.75 9.78 6.15
C ASN A 24 14.34 11.01 6.99
N ILE A 25 14.03 10.82 8.28
CA ILE A 25 13.59 11.91 9.15
C ILE A 25 14.64 13.00 9.36
N ASN A 26 15.93 12.66 9.26
CA ASN A 26 17.05 13.59 9.41
C ASN A 26 17.39 14.32 8.09
N SER A 27 16.95 13.80 6.95
CA SER A 27 17.13 14.42 5.64
C SER A 27 15.91 14.13 4.75
N PRO A 28 14.75 14.71 5.08
CA PRO A 28 13.52 14.38 4.40
C PRO A 28 13.57 14.79 2.93
N LYS A 29 13.06 13.88 2.10
CA LYS A 29 12.85 14.05 0.68
C LYS A 29 11.36 14.01 0.38
N GLU A 30 10.93 14.95 -0.44
CA GLU A 30 9.61 14.99 -1.01
C GLU A 30 9.53 14.03 -2.19
N ILE A 31 8.32 13.58 -2.54
CA ILE A 31 8.12 12.67 -3.67
C ILE A 31 8.59 13.27 -5.00
N LYS A 32 8.48 14.59 -5.15
CA LYS A 32 8.95 15.33 -6.33
C LYS A 32 10.46 15.31 -6.51
N ASP A 33 11.21 15.01 -5.44
CA ASP A 33 12.67 14.93 -5.49
C ASP A 33 13.14 13.57 -6.03
N LYS A 34 12.23 12.60 -6.17
CA LYS A 34 12.53 11.20 -6.52
C LYS A 34 11.81 10.72 -7.76
N LEU A 35 10.57 11.16 -7.99
CA LEU A 35 9.81 10.76 -9.16
C LEU A 35 9.90 11.80 -10.28
N PRO A 36 10.08 11.37 -11.54
CA PRO A 36 9.95 12.23 -12.70
C PRO A 36 8.60 12.95 -12.77
N GLN A 37 8.58 14.15 -13.35
CA GLN A 37 7.38 15.00 -13.39
C GLN A 37 6.21 14.36 -14.17
N ASP A 38 6.50 13.59 -15.22
CA ASP A 38 5.49 12.83 -15.97
C ASP A 38 4.81 11.77 -15.10
N ILE A 39 5.57 11.06 -14.25
CA ILE A 39 5.00 10.11 -13.28
C ILE A 39 4.10 10.84 -12.27
N LEU A 40 4.52 11.99 -11.77
CA LEU A 40 3.71 12.80 -10.85
C LEU A 40 2.41 13.29 -11.50
N ASN A 41 2.48 13.72 -12.76
CA ASN A 41 1.31 14.14 -13.53
C ASN A 41 0.32 12.99 -13.77
N ASP A 42 0.84 11.77 -13.89
CA ASP A 42 0.05 10.56 -14.15
C ASP A 42 -0.54 9.92 -12.89
N LEU A 43 -0.11 10.33 -11.69
CA LEU A 43 -0.66 9.88 -10.43
C LEU A 43 -2.20 10.07 -10.40
N GLY A 44 -2.66 11.25 -10.83
CA GLY A 44 -4.08 11.58 -10.93
C GLY A 44 -4.86 10.68 -11.89
N LYS A 45 -4.24 10.20 -12.98
CA LYS A 45 -4.90 9.31 -13.96
C LYS A 45 -5.24 7.97 -13.35
N THR A 46 -4.37 7.42 -12.50
CA THR A 46 -4.62 6.15 -11.81
C THR A 46 -5.86 6.25 -10.92
N TYR A 47 -6.00 7.32 -10.13
CA TYR A 47 -7.19 7.52 -9.30
C TYR A 47 -8.45 7.69 -10.14
N GLN A 48 -8.38 8.44 -11.25
CA GLN A 48 -9.51 8.60 -12.16
C GLN A 48 -9.97 7.27 -12.79
N VAL A 49 -9.05 6.40 -13.19
CA VAL A 49 -9.37 5.07 -13.74
C VAL A 49 -10.08 4.21 -12.70
N LEU A 50 -9.53 4.17 -11.48
CA LEU A 50 -10.12 3.43 -10.37
C LEU A 50 -11.52 3.98 -10.04
N ASP A 51 -11.66 5.28 -9.82
CA ASP A 51 -12.93 5.93 -9.49
C ASP A 51 -13.99 5.73 -10.57
N LYS A 52 -13.60 5.79 -11.85
CA LYS A 52 -14.49 5.52 -12.97
C LYS A 52 -15.00 4.07 -12.93
N SER A 53 -14.11 3.11 -12.67
CA SER A 53 -14.50 1.70 -12.58
C SER A 53 -15.48 1.42 -11.43
N ALA A 54 -15.27 2.04 -10.26
CA ALA A 54 -16.19 1.89 -9.13
C ALA A 54 -17.54 2.55 -9.39
N ARG A 55 -17.55 3.74 -10.01
CA ARG A 55 -18.78 4.48 -10.31
C ARG A 55 -19.69 3.72 -11.27
N GLN A 56 -19.12 3.00 -12.23
CA GLN A 56 -19.89 2.15 -13.16
C GLN A 56 -20.70 1.08 -12.44
N GLU A 57 -20.21 0.63 -11.28
CA GLU A 57 -20.85 -0.38 -10.44
C GLU A 57 -21.64 0.23 -9.27
N GLY A 58 -21.76 1.56 -9.18
CA GLY A 58 -22.46 2.25 -8.09
C GLY A 58 -21.66 2.42 -6.80
N TYR A 59 -20.33 2.25 -6.86
CA TYR A 59 -19.43 2.35 -5.71
C TYR A 59 -18.43 3.51 -5.84
N LYS A 60 -17.57 3.68 -4.82
CA LYS A 60 -16.52 4.70 -4.76
C LYS A 60 -15.25 4.15 -4.10
N TRP A 61 -14.08 4.50 -4.64
CA TRP A 61 -12.79 4.25 -3.96
C TRP A 61 -12.47 5.34 -2.95
N ILE A 62 -11.78 4.96 -1.87
CA ILE A 62 -11.11 5.88 -0.96
C ILE A 62 -9.61 5.66 -1.07
N HIS A 63 -8.90 6.74 -1.42
CA HIS A 63 -7.47 6.71 -1.65
C HIS A 63 -6.74 7.19 -0.40
N TYR A 64 -5.71 6.46 0.00
CA TYR A 64 -4.88 6.78 1.16
C TYR A 64 -3.40 6.88 0.78
N LEU A 65 -2.73 7.88 1.35
CA LEU A 65 -1.28 7.93 1.44
C LEU A 65 -0.87 7.75 2.90
N TRP A 66 -0.05 6.74 3.18
CA TRP A 66 0.54 6.50 4.48
C TRP A 66 1.95 7.06 4.53
N VAL A 67 2.21 7.87 5.56
CA VAL A 67 3.51 8.53 5.76
C VAL A 67 3.96 8.40 7.20
N GLU A 68 5.26 8.49 7.46
CA GLU A 68 5.77 8.44 8.84
C GLU A 68 5.37 9.69 9.64
N ASN A 69 5.66 10.87 9.10
CA ASN A 69 5.40 12.15 9.75
C ASN A 69 4.94 13.16 8.70
N LYS A 70 3.75 13.74 8.90
CA LYS A 70 3.20 14.70 7.95
C LYS A 70 3.98 16.02 7.89
N GLN A 71 4.61 16.43 8.98
CA GLN A 71 5.21 17.76 9.10
C GLN A 71 6.47 17.93 8.25
N ILE A 72 7.13 16.83 7.87
CA ILE A 72 8.44 16.87 7.20
C ILE A 72 8.37 16.76 5.66
N ILE A 73 7.17 16.60 5.10
CA ILE A 73 6.91 16.39 3.66
C ILE A 73 5.65 17.15 3.17
N PRO A 74 5.50 18.46 3.47
CA PRO A 74 4.28 19.20 3.19
C PRO A 74 3.91 19.27 1.70
N ASN A 75 4.89 19.26 0.79
CA ASN A 75 4.61 19.30 -0.66
C ASN A 75 4.03 17.98 -1.17
N THR A 76 4.55 16.85 -0.67
CA THR A 76 4.00 15.52 -0.97
C THR A 76 2.56 15.44 -0.48
N ILE A 77 2.27 15.92 0.74
CA ILE A 77 0.91 15.94 1.28
C ILE A 77 -0.04 16.74 0.38
N THR A 78 0.36 17.97 0.04
CA THR A 78 -0.43 18.87 -0.81
C THR A 78 -0.70 18.23 -2.17
N LEU A 79 0.31 17.61 -2.78
CA LEU A 79 0.16 16.92 -4.06
C LEU A 79 -0.92 15.83 -4.00
N PHE A 80 -0.87 14.96 -3.00
CA PHE A 80 -1.84 13.86 -2.88
C PHE A 80 -3.24 14.36 -2.50
N GLN A 81 -3.34 15.36 -1.63
CA GLN A 81 -4.62 15.97 -1.28
C GLN A 81 -5.31 16.65 -2.46
N ASN A 82 -4.55 17.27 -3.38
CA ASN A 82 -5.10 17.82 -4.63
C ASN A 82 -5.73 16.76 -5.53
N HIS A 83 -5.42 15.47 -5.33
CA HIS A 83 -6.06 14.34 -5.99
C HIS A 83 -7.15 13.67 -5.15
N GLY A 84 -7.58 14.28 -4.05
CA GLY A 84 -8.60 13.72 -3.15
C GLY A 84 -8.10 12.56 -2.28
N VAL A 85 -6.79 12.39 -2.13
CA VAL A 85 -6.19 11.34 -1.30
C VAL A 85 -6.14 11.77 0.16
N ILE A 86 -6.55 10.87 1.05
CA ILE A 86 -6.49 11.05 2.50
C ILE A 86 -5.09 10.66 3.00
N VAL A 87 -4.38 11.60 3.62
CA VAL A 87 -3.06 11.32 4.21
C VAL A 87 -3.21 10.85 5.66
N ARG A 88 -2.61 9.70 6.00
CA ARG A 88 -2.59 9.07 7.33
C ARG A 88 -1.15 8.86 7.79
N GLU A 89 -0.93 8.79 9.10
CA GLU A 89 0.38 8.52 9.68
C GLU A 89 0.53 7.06 10.10
N LEU A 90 1.72 6.48 10.00
CA LEU A 90 1.97 5.07 10.32
C LEU A 90 1.59 4.71 11.76
N LYS A 91 1.74 5.65 12.69
CA LYS A 91 1.32 5.50 14.10
C LYS A 91 -0.17 5.25 14.30
N GLU A 92 -0.98 5.35 13.25
CA GLU A 92 -2.40 5.02 13.29
C GLU A 92 -2.66 3.52 13.01
N LEU A 93 -1.64 2.75 12.56
CA LEU A 93 -1.72 1.30 12.37
C LEU A 93 -1.45 0.59 13.70
N LYS A 94 -2.31 -0.36 14.08
CA LYS A 94 -2.14 -1.16 15.31
C LYS A 94 -0.82 -1.92 15.33
N TYR A 95 -0.43 -2.53 14.21
CA TYR A 95 0.86 -3.24 14.11
C TYR A 95 2.06 -2.30 14.29
N PHE A 96 1.91 -1.00 14.04
CA PHE A 96 2.99 -0.04 14.29
C PHE A 96 3.28 0.13 15.80
N HIS A 97 2.46 -0.44 16.69
CA HIS A 97 2.74 -0.47 18.12
C HIS A 97 3.27 -1.82 18.62
N ASP A 98 3.41 -2.82 17.75
CA ASP A 98 4.06 -4.08 18.09
C ASP A 98 5.58 -3.86 18.22
N GLU A 99 6.17 -4.33 19.32
CA GLU A 99 7.58 -4.09 19.64
C GLU A 99 8.53 -4.73 18.62
N LYS A 100 8.23 -5.96 18.17
CA LYS A 100 9.07 -6.66 17.18
C LYS A 100 9.00 -5.97 15.83
N PHE A 101 7.79 -5.57 15.44
CA PHE A 101 7.55 -4.79 14.25
C PHE A 101 8.31 -3.46 14.30
N GLN A 102 8.20 -2.71 15.40
CA GLN A 102 8.89 -1.44 15.59
C GLN A 102 10.40 -1.61 15.53
N ARG A 103 10.97 -2.62 16.20
CA ARG A 103 12.41 -2.90 16.14
C ARG A 103 12.88 -3.10 14.70
N GLN A 104 12.15 -3.88 13.91
CA GLN A 104 12.48 -4.12 12.51
C GLN A 104 12.31 -2.86 11.64
N TYR A 105 11.22 -2.11 11.82
CA TYR A 105 10.97 -0.86 11.11
C TYR A 105 12.05 0.19 11.41
N GLN A 106 12.39 0.39 12.69
CA GLN A 106 13.42 1.33 13.12
C GLN A 106 14.80 0.96 12.56
N TYR A 107 15.12 -0.33 12.50
CA TYR A 107 16.35 -0.78 11.85
C TYR A 107 16.42 -0.34 10.39
N TYR A 108 15.33 -0.50 9.63
CA TYR A 108 15.30 -0.12 8.22
C TYR A 108 15.25 1.40 7.98
N ILE A 109 14.58 2.19 8.82
CA ILE A 109 14.44 3.63 8.59
C ILE A 109 15.72 4.42 8.93
N GLN A 110 16.61 3.84 9.74
CA GLN A 110 17.90 4.46 10.10
C GLN A 110 18.91 4.45 8.95
N ASP A 111 18.82 3.46 8.05
CA ASP A 111 19.66 3.36 6.87
C ASP A 111 18.88 3.82 5.63
N ILE A 112 19.39 4.85 4.95
CA ILE A 112 18.74 5.41 3.75
C ILE A 112 18.58 4.37 2.64
N GLU A 113 19.51 3.42 2.54
CA GLU A 113 19.48 2.33 1.56
C GLU A 113 18.40 1.28 1.90
N ALA A 114 17.98 1.22 3.17
CA ALA A 114 17.00 0.25 3.66
C ALA A 114 15.55 0.81 3.74
N ILE A 115 15.31 2.08 3.41
CA ILE A 115 13.96 2.68 3.40
C ILE A 115 12.99 1.90 2.48
N VAL A 116 13.50 1.34 1.38
CA VAL A 116 12.70 0.49 0.48
C VAL A 116 12.19 -0.76 1.23
N ALA A 117 13.04 -1.39 2.05
CA ALA A 117 12.65 -2.52 2.89
C ALA A 117 11.65 -2.13 3.99
N ALA A 118 11.76 -0.91 4.54
CA ALA A 118 10.74 -0.37 5.44
C ALA A 118 9.37 -0.23 4.73
N SER A 119 9.37 0.23 3.47
CA SER A 119 8.14 0.34 2.66
C SER A 119 7.53 -1.02 2.35
N ASP A 120 8.35 -2.05 2.10
CA ASP A 120 7.91 -3.44 1.96
C ASP A 120 7.23 -3.98 3.21
N LEU A 121 7.76 -3.64 4.39
CA LEU A 121 7.16 -4.03 5.66
C LEU A 121 5.81 -3.33 5.89
N ILE A 122 5.76 -2.02 5.65
CA ILE A 122 4.54 -1.21 5.89
C ILE A 122 3.43 -1.54 4.90
N ARG A 123 3.72 -1.81 3.61
CA ARG A 123 2.68 -2.15 2.62
C ARG A 123 1.93 -3.42 3.01
N ILE A 124 2.65 -4.41 3.53
CA ILE A 124 2.07 -5.68 3.99
C ILE A 124 1.20 -5.42 5.20
N VAL A 125 1.68 -4.66 6.19
CA VAL A 125 0.89 -4.36 7.39
C VAL A 125 -0.34 -3.52 7.09
N ALA A 126 -0.25 -2.50 6.25
CA ALA A 126 -1.38 -1.64 5.92
C ALA A 126 -2.52 -2.45 5.28
N VAL A 127 -2.20 -3.35 4.35
CA VAL A 127 -3.21 -4.23 3.72
C VAL A 127 -3.65 -5.35 4.66
N LEU A 128 -2.74 -5.92 5.45
CA LEU A 128 -3.08 -6.95 6.43
C LEU A 128 -4.06 -6.43 7.48
N GLU A 129 -3.88 -5.21 7.97
CA GLU A 129 -4.71 -4.64 9.02
C GLU A 129 -6.04 -4.10 8.48
N LEU A 130 -5.98 -3.40 7.34
CA LEU A 130 -7.10 -2.58 6.86
C LEU A 130 -7.70 -3.06 5.54
N GLY A 131 -7.15 -4.10 4.92
CA GLY A 131 -7.52 -4.58 3.60
C GLY A 131 -7.29 -3.56 2.49
N GLY A 132 -7.88 -3.85 1.32
CA GLY A 132 -7.83 -3.01 0.14
C GLY A 132 -6.66 -3.37 -0.79
N ILE A 133 -6.25 -2.41 -1.60
CA ILE A 133 -5.17 -2.52 -2.59
C ILE A 133 -3.99 -1.65 -2.18
N TYR A 134 -2.79 -2.21 -2.24
CA TYR A 134 -1.56 -1.44 -2.25
C TYR A 134 -1.09 -1.16 -3.68
N LEU A 135 -0.55 0.04 -3.90
CA LEU A 135 0.12 0.46 -5.13
C LEU A 135 1.42 1.21 -4.81
N ASP A 136 2.51 0.93 -5.53
CA ASP A 136 3.70 1.78 -5.52
C ASP A 136 3.37 3.17 -6.09
N ASN A 137 4.10 4.20 -5.66
CA ASN A 137 3.80 5.59 -6.04
C ASN A 137 3.99 5.89 -7.54
N ASP A 138 4.82 5.11 -8.22
CA ASP A 138 5.08 5.17 -9.66
C ASP A 138 4.23 4.17 -10.47
N THR A 139 3.39 3.36 -9.82
CA THR A 139 2.50 2.43 -10.51
C THR A 139 1.34 3.17 -11.15
N GLN A 140 1.21 3.00 -12.47
CA GLN A 140 0.15 3.55 -13.31
C GLN A 140 -0.88 2.48 -13.68
N ILE A 141 -2.16 2.79 -13.49
CA ILE A 141 -3.27 1.91 -13.89
C ILE A 141 -4.03 2.53 -15.04
N TRP A 142 -4.00 1.88 -16.20
CA TRP A 142 -4.69 2.32 -17.42
C TRP A 142 -6.10 1.77 -17.55
N LYS A 143 -6.34 0.61 -16.93
CA LYS A 143 -7.63 -0.08 -16.93
C LYS A 143 -7.77 -0.85 -15.63
N TRP A 144 -8.95 -0.80 -15.05
CA TRP A 144 -9.30 -1.56 -13.86
C TRP A 144 -10.64 -2.26 -14.06
N ASN A 145 -10.74 -3.52 -13.63
CA ASN A 145 -12.02 -4.19 -13.46
C ASN A 145 -12.36 -4.15 -11.97
N TYR A 146 -13.42 -3.44 -11.63
CA TYR A 146 -13.88 -3.28 -10.24
C TYR A 146 -14.24 -4.63 -9.60
N ASP A 147 -14.71 -5.60 -10.39
CA ASP A 147 -15.19 -6.87 -9.86
C ASP A 147 -14.12 -7.77 -9.25
N ILE A 148 -12.83 -7.48 -9.49
CA ILE A 148 -11.74 -8.31 -8.97
C ILE A 148 -11.79 -8.44 -7.44
N HIS A 149 -12.29 -7.44 -6.73
CA HIS A 149 -12.43 -7.44 -5.27
C HIS A 149 -13.57 -8.32 -4.75
N TYR A 150 -14.56 -8.59 -5.59
CA TYR A 150 -15.66 -9.50 -5.24
C TYR A 150 -15.26 -10.97 -5.43
N TYR A 151 -14.45 -11.25 -6.45
CA TYR A 151 -14.09 -12.62 -6.79
C TYR A 151 -12.90 -13.17 -6.00
N PHE A 152 -12.04 -12.29 -5.47
CA PHE A 152 -10.79 -12.71 -4.85
C PHE A 152 -10.56 -12.09 -3.48
N ASP A 153 -10.28 -12.95 -2.48
CA ASP A 153 -9.86 -12.54 -1.15
C ASP A 153 -8.40 -12.03 -1.12
N PHE A 154 -7.65 -12.36 -2.17
CA PHE A 154 -6.29 -11.90 -2.42
C PHE A 154 -6.01 -11.94 -3.92
N PHE A 155 -5.34 -10.91 -4.43
CA PHE A 155 -4.77 -10.89 -5.77
C PHE A 155 -3.44 -10.14 -5.76
N GLY A 156 -2.59 -10.42 -6.74
CA GLY A 156 -1.34 -9.71 -6.95
C GLY A 156 -0.85 -9.89 -8.37
N GLN A 157 0.06 -9.01 -8.80
CA GLN A 157 0.64 -9.13 -10.13
C GLN A 157 1.65 -10.27 -10.17
N TYR A 158 1.42 -11.25 -11.03
CA TYR A 158 2.41 -12.28 -11.30
C TYR A 158 3.66 -11.67 -11.94
N PHE A 159 4.83 -12.03 -11.44
CA PHE A 159 6.11 -11.57 -11.96
C PHE A 159 7.04 -12.75 -12.21
N LYS A 160 7.68 -12.73 -13.39
CA LYS A 160 8.63 -13.75 -13.81
C LYS A 160 9.98 -13.08 -14.05
N VAL A 161 10.91 -13.25 -13.11
CA VAL A 161 12.26 -12.68 -13.19
C VAL A 161 13.13 -13.53 -14.09
N LEU A 162 13.08 -14.85 -13.89
CA LEU A 162 13.83 -15.85 -14.66
C LEU A 162 12.93 -17.05 -14.95
N ARG A 163 13.40 -17.99 -15.78
CA ARG A 163 12.65 -19.24 -16.06
C ARG A 163 12.29 -20.00 -14.77
N THR A 164 13.17 -19.95 -13.77
CA THR A 164 13.06 -20.65 -12.49
C THR A 164 12.58 -19.78 -11.33
N ILE A 165 12.59 -18.45 -11.46
CA ILE A 165 12.18 -17.51 -10.41
C ILE A 165 10.88 -16.86 -10.83
N GLN A 166 9.81 -17.33 -10.18
CA GLN A 166 8.44 -16.89 -10.38
C GLN A 166 7.87 -16.47 -9.03
N GLY A 167 7.07 -15.41 -9.00
CA GLY A 167 6.50 -14.91 -7.77
C GLY A 167 5.38 -13.91 -8.01
N ILE A 168 4.96 -13.28 -6.92
CA ILE A 168 4.00 -12.18 -6.94
C ILE A 168 4.78 -10.91 -6.66
N ASN A 169 4.65 -9.93 -7.56
CA ASN A 169 5.18 -8.60 -7.36
C ASN A 169 4.45 -7.95 -6.17
N ASN A 170 5.20 -7.29 -5.29
CA ASN A 170 4.67 -6.54 -4.16
C ASN A 170 4.45 -5.04 -4.49
N SER A 171 4.66 -4.60 -5.73
CA SER A 171 4.33 -3.25 -6.20
C SER A 171 2.83 -3.00 -6.36
N ILE A 172 2.05 -4.08 -6.58
CA ILE A 172 0.59 -4.06 -6.61
C ILE A 172 0.03 -5.39 -6.12
N PHE A 173 -0.78 -5.31 -5.07
CA PHE A 173 -1.55 -6.45 -4.56
C PHE A 173 -2.75 -5.95 -3.77
N GLY A 174 -3.76 -6.79 -3.62
CA GLY A 174 -4.89 -6.52 -2.74
C GLY A 174 -5.27 -7.74 -1.94
N ALA A 175 -5.84 -7.50 -0.77
CA ALA A 175 -6.34 -8.56 0.09
C ALA A 175 -7.45 -8.07 1.01
N LYS A 176 -8.26 -9.01 1.51
CA LYS A 176 -9.13 -8.75 2.66
C LYS A 176 -8.30 -8.51 3.93
N PRO A 177 -8.80 -7.72 4.90
CA PRO A 177 -8.16 -7.59 6.20
C PRO A 177 -7.93 -8.97 6.84
N GLY A 178 -6.75 -9.16 7.43
CA GLY A 178 -6.39 -10.40 8.13
C GLY A 178 -6.06 -11.58 7.22
N HIS A 179 -5.87 -11.39 5.91
CA HIS A 179 -5.64 -12.48 4.96
C HIS A 179 -4.41 -13.34 5.31
N ILE A 180 -4.54 -14.66 5.19
CA ILE A 180 -3.54 -15.62 5.66
C ILE A 180 -2.19 -15.52 4.92
N ILE A 181 -2.20 -15.16 3.64
CA ILE A 181 -0.97 -14.98 2.85
C ILE A 181 -0.13 -13.83 3.46
N LEU A 182 -0.76 -12.70 3.76
CA LEU A 182 -0.06 -11.54 4.33
C LEU A 182 0.40 -11.81 5.76
N LYS A 183 -0.39 -12.53 6.58
CA LYS A 183 0.04 -12.99 7.91
C LYS A 183 1.30 -13.85 7.84
N LYS A 184 1.32 -14.83 6.92
CA LYS A 184 2.49 -15.70 6.73
C LYS A 184 3.70 -14.93 6.21
N LEU A 185 3.49 -14.00 5.26
CA LEU A 185 4.56 -13.18 4.72
C LEU A 185 5.20 -12.30 5.81
N LEU A 186 4.38 -11.60 6.60
CA LEU A 186 4.86 -10.81 7.74
C LEU A 186 5.60 -11.67 8.76
N HIS A 187 5.07 -12.86 9.09
CA HIS A 187 5.75 -13.82 9.96
C HIS A 187 7.14 -14.20 9.43
N TYR A 188 7.26 -14.50 8.13
CA TYR A 188 8.56 -14.82 7.52
C TYR A 188 9.53 -13.64 7.55
N MET A 189 9.06 -12.42 7.27
CA MET A 189 9.89 -11.22 7.34
C MET A 189 10.44 -10.97 8.75
N ALA A 190 9.59 -11.13 9.77
CA ALA A 190 9.99 -10.98 11.17
C ALA A 190 10.96 -12.09 11.60
N LEU A 191 10.68 -13.35 11.24
CA LEU A 191 11.54 -14.50 11.57
C LEU A 191 12.93 -14.35 10.95
N ARG A 192 13.01 -13.95 9.68
CA ARG A 192 14.30 -13.73 8.99
C ARG A 192 15.09 -12.60 9.62
N PHE A 193 14.42 -11.52 10.02
CA PHE A 193 15.05 -10.41 10.70
C PHE A 193 15.65 -10.85 12.04
N SER A 194 14.88 -11.56 12.89
CA SER A 194 15.39 -12.05 14.18
C SER A 194 16.56 -13.05 14.06
N GLN A 195 16.65 -13.80 12.95
CA GLN A 195 17.78 -14.71 12.71
C GLN A 195 19.07 -13.96 12.33
N GLN A 196 18.95 -12.79 11.71
CA GLN A 196 20.09 -11.99 11.27
C GLN A 196 20.51 -10.95 12.32
N PHE A 197 19.57 -10.50 13.15
CA PHE A 197 19.75 -9.42 14.12
C PHE A 197 19.15 -9.81 15.49
N PRO A 198 19.90 -10.58 16.32
CA PRO A 198 19.44 -11.02 17.64
C PRO A 198 19.14 -9.85 18.59
#